data_AF-A0A0E0KTG6-F1
#
_entry.id   AF-A0A0E0KTG6-F1
#
_cell.length_a   1.000
_cell.length_b   1.000
_cell.length_c   1.000
_cell.angle_alpha   90.00
_cell.angle_beta   90.00
_cell.angle_gamma   90.00
#
_symmetry.space_group_name_H-M   'P 1'
#
loop_
_entity.id
_entity.type
_entity.pdbx_description
1 polymer ?
#
loop_
_entity_poly.entity_id
_entity_poly.type
_entity_poly.pdbx_seq_one_letter_code
_entity_poly.pdbx_strand_id
1 'polypeptide(L)'
;MAGLRPGVLVAVLLAAAAAPASAKDYTVGDSSGWTTGVDYTAWAKGKTFNIGDTLLFQYTSAGHSVVEVSEADHSSCSAANPLRSYKDGTTIVTLTRPGTRYFICGSTGHCGAGMKLTVTVASLSGSGSATGGTRLAKPSSSSSGEEAPSAADPTTTTRTSSTTSGATTGRWARPATWLLFVAVLGLARATLTRITRTVLGPSMAQPFLALALCVLLVHGAARTAEAASYNVGNSAGWDISADFPSWLDGKAFYVGDSLVFQYSKYHTLSEVDEAGYRNCSTTNAVLSSSDGNTTVPLTAPGDRYFVCGNELHCLGGMRLHVLVSEPASPAGAPAGATPASG
;
A
#
# COMPACT_ATOMS: atom_id res chain seq x y z
N MET A 1 -42.22 -5.41 35.29
CA MET A 1 -41.20 -4.64 34.55
C MET A 1 -39.97 -5.52 34.42
N ALA A 2 -39.75 -6.13 33.26
CA ALA A 2 -38.60 -7.00 33.02
C ALA A 2 -37.37 -6.11 32.82
N GLY A 3 -36.50 -6.05 33.82
CA GLY A 3 -35.25 -5.30 33.73
C GLY A 3 -34.37 -5.85 32.61
N LEU A 4 -33.90 -4.98 31.72
CA LEU A 4 -32.85 -5.31 30.77
C LEU A 4 -31.67 -5.88 31.58
N ARG A 5 -31.33 -7.15 31.32
CA ARG A 5 -30.20 -7.81 31.99
C ARG A 5 -28.92 -7.04 31.66
N PRO A 6 -28.04 -6.76 32.63
CA PRO A 6 -26.81 -5.97 32.42
C PRO A 6 -25.96 -6.42 31.23
N GLY A 7 -25.96 -7.72 30.93
CA GLY A 7 -25.25 -8.27 29.76
C GLY A 7 -25.79 -7.84 28.39
N VAL A 8 -27.07 -7.48 28.28
CA VAL A 8 -27.69 -7.00 27.03
C VAL A 8 -27.25 -5.56 26.74
N LEU A 9 -27.13 -4.72 27.76
CA LEU A 9 -26.62 -3.35 27.64
C LEU A 9 -25.13 -3.35 27.26
N VAL A 10 -24.33 -4.23 27.85
CA VAL A 10 -22.89 -4.36 27.54
C VAL A 10 -22.67 -4.82 26.09
N ALA A 11 -23.46 -5.77 25.58
CA ALA A 11 -23.35 -6.25 24.20
C ALA A 11 -23.77 -5.20 23.15
N VAL A 12 -24.81 -4.40 23.42
CA VAL A 12 -25.24 -3.30 22.54
C VAL A 12 -24.23 -2.14 22.54
N LEU A 13 -23.60 -1.86 23.69
CA LEU A 13 -22.53 -0.84 23.80
C LEU A 13 -21.23 -1.27 23.08
N LEU A 14 -20.89 -2.56 23.08
CA LEU A 14 -19.72 -3.08 22.37
C LEU A 14 -19.90 -3.12 20.84
N ALA A 15 -21.13 -3.35 20.36
CA ALA A 15 -21.43 -3.36 18.92
C ALA A 15 -21.47 -1.93 18.28
N ALA A 16 -21.70 -0.89 19.08
CA ALA A 16 -21.74 0.49 18.62
C ALA A 16 -20.36 1.17 18.53
N ALA A 17 -19.29 0.52 19.01
CA ALA A 17 -17.96 1.13 19.13
C ALA A 17 -17.04 0.92 17.91
N ALA A 18 -17.44 0.15 16.90
CA ALA A 18 -16.71 0.05 15.65
C ALA A 18 -17.10 1.21 14.73
N ALA A 19 -16.55 2.41 15.00
CA ALA A 19 -16.62 3.51 14.05
C ALA A 19 -15.96 3.06 12.73
N PRO A 20 -16.57 3.32 11.56
CA PRO A 20 -15.90 3.07 10.29
C PRO A 20 -14.60 3.86 10.27
N ALA A 21 -13.46 3.19 10.09
CA ALA A 21 -12.18 3.84 9.85
C ALA A 21 -12.24 4.49 8.45
N SER A 22 -12.73 5.72 8.37
CA SER A 22 -12.66 6.51 7.14
C SER A 22 -11.22 6.92 6.91
N ALA A 23 -10.70 6.64 5.71
CA ALA A 23 -9.49 7.29 5.23
C ALA A 23 -9.68 8.81 5.24
N LYS A 24 -8.65 9.53 5.63
CA LYS A 24 -8.62 11.00 5.69
C LYS A 24 -7.58 11.55 4.73
N ASP A 25 -7.96 12.63 4.05
CA ASP A 25 -7.06 13.38 3.18
C ASP A 25 -6.42 14.54 3.96
N TYR A 26 -5.08 14.61 3.89
CA TYR A 26 -4.28 15.65 4.51
C TYR A 26 -3.61 16.50 3.44
N THR A 27 -4.11 17.72 3.23
CA THR A 27 -3.40 18.72 2.42
C THR A 27 -2.16 19.19 3.17
N VAL A 28 -0.99 18.83 2.66
CA VAL A 28 0.29 19.16 3.28
C VAL A 28 0.53 20.67 3.21
N GLY A 29 0.72 21.30 4.37
CA GLY A 29 0.82 22.76 4.49
C GLY A 29 -0.52 23.50 4.40
N ASP A 30 -1.65 22.78 4.44
CA ASP A 30 -3.01 23.33 4.38
C ASP A 30 -3.19 24.29 3.20
N SER A 31 -3.60 25.55 3.44
CA SER A 31 -3.79 26.55 2.37
C SER A 31 -2.48 27.06 1.75
N SER A 32 -1.35 26.91 2.43
CA SER A 32 -0.03 27.29 1.91
C SER A 32 0.53 26.27 0.92
N GLY A 33 0.10 25.01 1.02
CA GLY A 33 0.60 23.91 0.20
C GLY A 33 2.05 23.54 0.50
N TRP A 34 2.65 22.80 -0.42
CA TRP A 34 4.05 22.37 -0.37
C TRP A 34 4.97 23.44 -0.97
N THR A 35 5.40 24.38 -0.13
CA THR A 35 6.27 25.52 -0.46
C THR A 35 7.32 25.79 0.63
N THR A 36 8.27 26.69 0.34
CA THR A 36 9.25 27.17 1.32
C THR A 36 8.63 28.10 2.36
N GLY A 37 9.17 28.14 3.58
CA GLY A 37 8.71 29.04 4.65
C GLY A 37 7.54 28.51 5.48
N VAL A 38 7.09 27.27 5.24
CA VAL A 38 6.09 26.56 6.04
C VAL A 38 6.79 25.64 7.05
N ASP A 39 6.35 25.66 8.30
CA ASP A 39 6.81 24.70 9.32
C ASP A 39 5.97 23.41 9.26
N TYR A 40 6.45 22.44 8.49
CA TYR A 40 5.78 21.15 8.35
C TYR A 40 5.82 20.30 9.63
N THR A 41 6.75 20.57 10.54
CA THR A 41 6.80 19.90 11.85
C THR A 41 5.63 20.39 12.70
N ALA A 42 5.40 21.70 12.74
CA ALA A 42 4.23 22.28 13.38
C ALA A 42 2.92 21.85 12.68
N TRP A 43 2.91 21.78 11.35
CA TRP A 43 1.74 21.29 10.60
C TRP A 43 1.41 19.84 10.96
N ALA A 44 2.39 18.94 11.06
CA ALA A 44 2.16 17.54 11.39
C ALA A 44 1.72 17.33 12.86
N LYS A 45 2.01 18.29 13.74
CA LYS A 45 1.74 18.17 15.18
C LYS A 45 0.25 17.99 15.46
N GLY A 46 -0.08 16.97 16.25
CA GLY A 46 -1.46 16.67 16.65
C GLY A 46 -2.31 15.99 15.57
N LYS A 47 -1.75 15.74 14.38
CA LYS A 47 -2.40 14.92 13.35
C LYS A 47 -2.11 13.44 13.63
N THR A 48 -3.11 12.59 13.44
CA THR A 48 -2.98 11.13 13.51
C THR A 48 -3.12 10.58 12.12
N PHE A 49 -2.04 10.02 11.60
CA PHE A 49 -2.01 9.40 10.29
C PHE A 49 -2.23 7.90 10.43
N ASN A 50 -3.21 7.38 9.71
CA ASN A 50 -3.58 5.98 9.72
C ASN A 50 -3.33 5.35 8.35
N ILE A 51 -3.33 4.02 8.32
CA ILE A 51 -3.34 3.29 7.06
C ILE A 51 -4.63 3.67 6.30
N GLY A 52 -4.49 3.97 5.03
CA GLY A 52 -5.57 4.43 4.14
C GLY A 52 -5.63 5.96 3.98
N ASP A 53 -5.10 6.74 4.92
CA ASP A 53 -5.05 8.20 4.80
C ASP A 53 -4.20 8.64 3.60
N THR A 54 -4.45 9.82 3.04
CA THR A 54 -3.67 10.38 1.94
C THR A 54 -2.96 11.67 2.34
N LEU A 55 -1.77 11.89 1.78
CA LEU A 55 -1.06 13.16 1.82
C LEU A 55 -1.16 13.81 0.45
N LEU A 56 -1.81 14.97 0.38
CA LEU A 56 -1.93 15.77 -0.83
C LEU A 56 -0.89 16.90 -0.80
N PHE A 57 0.11 16.82 -1.65
CA PHE A 57 1.11 17.86 -1.84
C PHE A 57 0.75 18.69 -3.07
N GLN A 58 0.54 19.99 -2.88
CA GLN A 58 0.30 20.94 -3.98
C GLN A 58 1.45 21.93 -4.07
N TYR A 59 2.09 22.05 -5.24
CA TYR A 59 3.31 22.84 -5.41
C TYR A 59 3.54 23.26 -6.86
N THR A 60 4.41 24.24 -7.07
CA THR A 60 4.84 24.62 -8.42
C THR A 60 5.95 23.66 -8.88
N SER A 61 5.65 22.81 -9.87
CA SER A 61 6.60 21.82 -10.41
C SER A 61 7.87 22.43 -11.02
N ALA A 62 7.85 23.73 -11.33
CA ALA A 62 9.02 24.48 -11.78
C ALA A 62 10.08 24.66 -10.68
N GLY A 63 9.66 24.83 -9.41
CA GLY A 63 10.55 25.16 -8.30
C GLY A 63 10.63 24.10 -7.20
N HIS A 64 9.69 23.15 -7.16
CA HIS A 64 9.56 22.20 -6.07
C HIS A 64 9.35 20.77 -6.59
N SER A 65 9.68 19.82 -5.73
CA SER A 65 9.40 18.39 -5.89
C SER A 65 9.00 17.79 -4.56
N VAL A 66 8.41 16.60 -4.59
CA VAL A 66 8.20 15.76 -3.41
C VAL A 66 9.07 14.53 -3.57
N VAL A 67 9.99 14.32 -2.64
CA VAL A 67 10.90 13.17 -2.68
C VAL A 67 10.75 12.40 -1.38
N GLU A 68 10.27 11.17 -1.45
CA GLU A 68 10.28 10.26 -0.31
C GLU A 68 11.67 9.66 -0.17
N VAL A 69 12.23 9.69 1.03
CA VAL A 69 13.63 9.32 1.30
C VAL A 69 13.76 8.50 2.58
N SER A 70 14.95 7.95 2.81
CA SER A 70 15.30 7.32 4.10
C SER A 70 15.37 8.36 5.23
N GLU A 71 15.34 7.91 6.48
CA GLU A 71 15.54 8.79 7.64
C GLU A 71 16.89 9.52 7.59
N ALA A 72 17.94 8.82 7.16
CA ALA A 72 19.30 9.38 7.05
C ALA A 72 19.36 10.47 5.97
N ASP A 73 18.75 10.21 4.82
CA ASP A 73 18.65 11.18 3.72
C ASP A 73 17.78 12.38 4.08
N HIS A 74 16.68 12.17 4.83
CA HIS A 74 15.84 13.27 5.34
C HIS A 74 16.58 14.16 6.36
N SER A 75 17.41 13.54 7.21
CA SER A 75 18.20 14.24 8.22
C SER A 75 19.31 15.06 7.59
N SER A 76 19.98 14.51 6.58
CA SER A 76 21.05 15.15 5.81
C SER A 76 20.56 16.03 4.66
N CYS A 77 19.25 16.06 4.40
CA CYS A 77 18.65 16.72 3.24
C CYS A 77 19.22 16.27 1.88
N SER A 78 19.50 14.97 1.78
CA SER A 78 19.98 14.30 0.58
C SER A 78 18.79 13.82 -0.25
N ALA A 79 18.73 14.26 -1.52
CA ALA A 79 17.84 13.69 -2.52
C ALA A 79 18.55 12.65 -3.41
N ALA A 80 19.74 12.18 -3.00
CA ALA A 80 20.58 11.32 -3.82
C ALA A 80 20.05 9.88 -3.95
N ASN A 81 19.33 9.40 -2.92
CA ASN A 81 18.79 8.05 -2.87
C ASN A 81 17.26 8.09 -2.65
N PRO A 82 16.49 8.58 -3.64
CA PRO A 82 15.04 8.71 -3.48
C PRO A 82 14.38 7.33 -3.43
N LEU A 83 13.53 7.11 -2.43
CA LEU A 83 12.59 5.98 -2.42
C LEU A 83 11.49 6.22 -3.47
N ARG A 84 11.00 7.46 -3.56
CA ARG A 84 10.06 7.95 -4.58
C ARG A 84 10.36 9.42 -4.89
N SER A 85 10.07 9.89 -6.11
CA SER A 85 10.26 11.29 -6.50
C SER A 85 9.11 11.74 -7.40
N TYR A 86 8.60 12.94 -7.18
CA TYR A 86 7.47 13.51 -7.91
C TYR A 86 7.74 14.97 -8.27
N LYS A 87 7.34 15.35 -9.50
CA LYS A 87 7.47 16.73 -10.03
C LYS A 87 6.24 17.13 -10.87
N ASP A 88 5.08 16.59 -10.51
CA ASP A 88 3.79 16.75 -11.22
C ASP A 88 3.01 18.01 -10.80
N GLY A 89 3.40 18.65 -9.69
CA GLY A 89 2.79 19.87 -9.16
C GLY A 89 1.59 19.60 -8.24
N THR A 90 0.99 18.42 -8.35
CA THR A 90 -0.01 17.92 -7.41
C THR A 90 0.21 16.43 -7.21
N THR A 91 0.84 16.07 -6.09
CA THR A 91 1.15 14.68 -5.76
C THR A 91 0.22 14.18 -4.67
N ILE A 92 -0.37 13.00 -4.85
CA ILE A 92 -1.15 12.30 -3.81
C ILE A 92 -0.35 11.07 -3.37
N VAL A 93 -0.11 10.95 -2.06
CA VAL A 93 0.58 9.80 -1.46
C VAL A 93 -0.34 9.12 -0.46
N THR A 94 -0.82 7.93 -0.79
CA THR A 94 -1.58 7.09 0.16
C THR A 94 -0.65 6.44 1.18
N LEU A 95 -1.05 6.45 2.44
CA LEU A 95 -0.36 5.83 3.57
C LEU A 95 -0.81 4.39 3.68
N THR A 96 -0.12 3.46 3.04
CA THR A 96 -0.57 2.06 2.91
C THR A 96 0.02 1.11 3.95
N ARG A 97 1.02 1.56 4.73
CA ARG A 97 1.72 0.73 5.72
C ARG A 97 2.01 1.53 6.98
N PRO A 98 2.03 0.87 8.15
CA PRO A 98 2.46 1.52 9.38
C PRO A 98 3.97 1.82 9.34
N GLY A 99 4.39 2.81 10.10
CA GLY A 99 5.79 3.23 10.18
C GLY A 99 6.00 4.71 9.86
N THR A 100 7.25 5.16 9.98
CA THR A 100 7.61 6.56 9.70
C THR A 100 8.05 6.71 8.26
N ARG A 101 7.50 7.71 7.59
CA ARG A 101 7.82 8.12 6.21
C ARG A 101 8.40 9.52 6.23
N TYR A 102 9.36 9.76 5.35
CA TYR A 102 10.11 11.01 5.31
C TYR A 102 10.07 11.59 3.90
N PHE A 103 9.68 12.85 3.79
CA PHE A 103 9.52 13.56 2.53
C PHE A 103 10.36 14.83 2.54
N ILE A 104 11.02 15.15 1.43
CA ILE A 104 11.81 16.37 1.27
C ILE A 104 11.47 17.02 -0.07
N CYS A 105 11.75 18.32 -0.19
CA CYS A 105 11.89 18.95 -1.50
C CYS A 105 13.31 18.73 -1.99
N GLY A 106 13.46 18.18 -3.21
CA GLY A 106 14.75 17.86 -3.81
C GLY A 106 15.49 19.06 -4.40
N SER A 107 14.83 20.22 -4.49
CA SER A 107 15.47 21.45 -4.97
C SER A 107 16.57 21.90 -4.01
N THR A 108 17.73 22.28 -4.58
CA THR A 108 18.92 22.69 -3.82
C THR A 108 18.60 23.74 -2.76
N GLY A 109 18.93 23.46 -1.50
CA GLY A 109 18.72 24.35 -0.36
C GLY A 109 17.31 24.34 0.24
N HIS A 110 16.29 23.80 -0.44
CA HIS A 110 14.90 23.87 0.05
C HIS A 110 14.66 22.97 1.26
N CYS A 111 15.14 21.72 1.22
CA CYS A 111 15.05 20.82 2.38
C CYS A 111 15.77 21.41 3.60
N GLY A 112 16.98 21.94 3.41
CA GLY A 112 17.77 22.56 4.48
C GLY A 112 17.10 23.79 5.08
N ALA A 113 16.30 24.51 4.27
CA ALA A 113 15.45 25.62 4.69
C ALA A 113 14.12 25.18 5.35
N GLY A 114 13.92 23.88 5.59
CA GLY A 114 12.76 23.36 6.32
C GLY A 114 11.65 22.77 5.45
N MET A 115 11.81 22.70 4.12
CA MET A 115 10.84 22.09 3.21
C MET A 115 10.97 20.55 3.22
N LYS A 116 10.63 19.96 4.37
CA LYS A 116 10.67 18.53 4.66
C LYS A 116 9.60 18.13 5.67
N LEU A 117 9.11 16.91 5.59
CA LEU A 117 8.00 16.40 6.38
C LEU A 117 8.28 14.98 6.86
N THR A 118 8.06 14.75 8.16
CA THR A 118 8.01 13.42 8.75
C THR A 118 6.57 13.05 9.09
N VAL A 119 6.12 11.87 8.67
CA VAL A 119 4.79 11.32 8.95
C VAL A 119 4.93 9.96 9.60
N THR A 120 4.37 9.78 10.79
CA THR A 120 4.31 8.47 11.45
C THR A 120 2.90 7.89 11.31
N VAL A 121 2.80 6.77 10.59
CA VAL A 121 1.56 6.05 10.33
C VAL A 121 1.33 5.01 11.43
N ALA A 122 0.17 5.09 12.08
CA ALA A 122 -0.20 4.19 13.17
C ALA A 122 -0.31 2.73 12.70
N SER A 123 0.15 1.79 13.53
CA SER A 123 -0.16 0.37 13.37
C SER A 123 -1.56 0.07 13.90
N LEU A 124 -2.29 -0.85 13.25
CA LEU A 124 -3.64 -1.28 13.64
C LEU A 124 -3.69 -2.08 14.95
N SER A 125 -2.67 -1.99 15.80
CA SER A 125 -2.74 -2.57 17.15
C SER A 125 -3.65 -1.70 18.00
N GLY A 126 -4.86 -2.19 18.22
CA GLY A 126 -5.86 -1.54 19.05
C GLY A 126 -5.33 -1.11 20.42
N SER A 127 -5.87 0.01 20.88
CA SER A 127 -5.97 0.46 22.28
C SER A 127 -4.86 -0.06 23.22
N GLY A 128 -3.82 0.76 23.39
CA GLY A 128 -2.82 0.58 24.42
C GLY A 128 -2.36 1.93 24.93
N SER A 129 -3.08 2.44 25.92
CA SER A 129 -2.63 3.53 26.79
C SER A 129 -1.21 3.25 27.32
N ALA A 130 -0.30 4.19 27.15
CA ALA A 130 0.87 4.29 28.02
C ALA A 130 1.20 5.78 28.23
N THR A 131 0.58 6.27 29.30
CA THR A 131 0.95 7.39 30.15
C THR A 131 2.47 7.60 30.21
N GLY A 132 2.86 8.87 30.22
CA GLY A 132 4.24 9.32 30.37
C GLY A 132 4.93 8.75 31.62
N GLY A 133 6.23 8.55 31.47
CA GLY A 133 7.15 8.16 32.53
C GLY A 133 8.54 8.63 32.17
N THR A 134 8.85 9.85 32.61
CA THR A 134 10.17 10.48 32.63
C THR A 134 11.21 9.54 33.24
N ARG A 135 12.33 9.31 32.56
CA ARG A 135 13.60 9.14 33.27
C ARG A 135 14.77 9.75 32.51
N LEU A 136 15.50 10.53 33.30
CA LEU A 136 16.55 11.47 33.03
C LEU A 136 17.90 10.74 32.85
N ALA A 137 18.76 11.34 32.02
CA ALA A 137 20.09 10.88 31.61
C ALA A 137 21.15 10.79 32.72
N LYS A 138 22.26 10.06 32.44
CA LYS A 138 23.67 10.47 32.71
C LYS A 138 24.69 9.51 32.03
N PRO A 139 26.01 9.86 31.92
CA PRO A 139 26.72 9.88 30.63
C PRO A 139 28.08 9.14 30.65
N SER A 140 28.89 9.42 29.61
CA SER A 140 30.35 9.18 29.44
C SER A 140 30.71 7.87 28.71
N SER A 141 31.65 7.78 27.77
CA SER A 141 32.65 8.71 27.21
C SER A 141 33.37 8.05 26.01
N SER A 142 33.66 8.86 24.98
CA SER A 142 34.79 8.87 24.02
C SER A 142 35.69 7.63 23.79
N SER A 143 35.99 7.33 22.52
CA SER A 143 37.29 7.68 21.89
C SER A 143 37.36 7.36 20.40
N SER A 144 37.93 8.31 19.66
CA SER A 144 38.30 8.34 18.25
C SER A 144 39.44 7.37 17.90
N GLY A 145 39.57 7.02 16.62
CA GLY A 145 40.73 6.32 16.07
C GLY A 145 40.61 6.18 14.55
N GLU A 146 41.16 7.17 13.85
CA GLU A 146 41.34 7.25 12.42
C GLU A 146 42.56 6.43 11.97
N GLU A 147 42.51 5.94 10.72
CA GLU A 147 43.62 5.77 9.75
C GLU A 147 43.67 4.40 9.04
N ALA A 148 43.31 4.44 7.76
CA ALA A 148 43.77 3.56 6.67
C ALA A 148 44.95 4.28 5.99
N PRO A 149 45.87 3.65 5.20
CA PRO A 149 45.52 2.67 4.15
C PRO A 149 46.58 1.58 3.87
N SER A 150 46.23 0.56 3.07
CA SER A 150 46.92 0.27 1.80
C SER A 150 46.54 -1.10 1.21
N ALA A 151 46.55 -1.12 -0.11
CA ALA A 151 46.15 -2.11 -1.09
C ALA A 151 46.70 -3.54 -0.93
N ALA A 152 45.87 -4.52 -1.33
CA ALA A 152 46.21 -5.55 -2.33
C ALA A 152 44.98 -6.39 -2.73
N ASP A 153 44.73 -6.47 -4.02
CA ASP A 153 43.99 -7.54 -4.75
C ASP A 153 45.00 -8.04 -5.83
N PRO A 154 44.93 -9.24 -6.44
CA PRO A 154 43.74 -10.07 -6.65
C PRO A 154 43.89 -11.57 -6.32
N THR A 155 42.79 -12.22 -5.99
CA THR A 155 42.70 -13.68 -6.16
C THR A 155 41.34 -14.10 -6.69
N THR A 156 41.36 -14.52 -7.95
CA THR A 156 40.34 -15.32 -8.63
C THR A 156 40.00 -16.57 -7.82
N THR A 157 38.72 -16.81 -7.53
CA THR A 157 38.23 -18.15 -7.23
C THR A 157 36.80 -18.33 -7.71
N THR A 158 36.70 -19.16 -8.75
CA THR A 158 35.53 -19.87 -9.25
C THR A 158 34.83 -20.64 -8.12
N ARG A 159 33.49 -20.51 -7.97
CA ARG A 159 32.67 -21.52 -7.29
C ARG A 159 31.27 -21.61 -7.89
N THR A 160 31.16 -22.57 -8.79
CA THR A 160 30.19 -23.67 -8.78
C THR A 160 28.76 -23.35 -8.35
N SER A 161 27.92 -23.26 -9.37
CA SER A 161 26.51 -23.59 -9.39
C SER A 161 26.20 -24.86 -8.61
N SER A 162 25.34 -24.74 -7.59
CA SER A 162 24.60 -25.86 -7.03
C SER A 162 23.11 -25.63 -7.27
N THR A 163 22.65 -26.20 -8.38
CA THR A 163 21.24 -26.55 -8.61
C THR A 163 20.76 -27.40 -7.44
N THR A 164 19.68 -26.98 -6.79
CA THR A 164 18.81 -27.90 -6.06
C THR A 164 17.39 -27.61 -6.52
N SER A 165 16.97 -28.39 -7.50
CA SER A 165 15.57 -28.61 -7.84
C SER A 165 14.86 -29.14 -6.61
N GLY A 166 13.87 -28.38 -6.15
CA GLY A 166 12.90 -28.80 -5.15
C GLY A 166 11.51 -28.36 -5.61
N ALA A 167 10.97 -29.08 -6.60
CA ALA A 167 9.55 -29.05 -6.86
C ALA A 167 8.83 -29.66 -5.64
N THR A 168 7.82 -28.98 -5.07
CA THR A 168 6.58 -29.58 -4.55
C THR A 168 5.62 -28.49 -4.03
N THR A 169 4.53 -28.35 -4.78
CA THR A 169 3.15 -27.99 -4.39
C THR A 169 2.85 -26.65 -3.71
N GLY A 170 2.05 -25.85 -4.43
CA GLY A 170 1.29 -24.74 -3.87
C GLY A 170 0.18 -24.25 -4.79
N ARG A 171 -0.60 -25.16 -5.39
CA ARG A 171 -1.88 -24.80 -6.03
C ARG A 171 -2.79 -24.21 -4.97
N TRP A 172 -2.96 -22.90 -4.98
CA TRP A 172 -4.14 -22.25 -4.43
C TRP A 172 -5.01 -21.78 -5.59
N ALA A 173 -5.62 -22.77 -6.24
CA ALA A 173 -6.83 -22.55 -6.98
C ALA A 173 -7.91 -22.10 -5.98
N ARG A 174 -8.29 -20.83 -6.02
CA ARG A 174 -9.56 -20.38 -5.43
C ARG A 174 -10.64 -20.77 -6.45
N PRO A 175 -11.24 -21.96 -6.30
CA PRO A 175 -12.65 -22.00 -5.90
C PRO A 175 -12.96 -23.25 -5.04
N ALA A 176 -12.43 -23.34 -3.83
CA ALA A 176 -12.85 -24.40 -2.87
C ALA A 176 -13.22 -23.85 -1.49
N THR A 177 -12.81 -22.62 -1.17
CA THR A 177 -13.12 -21.97 0.11
C THR A 177 -14.55 -21.47 0.20
N TRP A 178 -15.25 -21.25 -0.92
CA TRP A 178 -16.67 -20.87 -0.89
C TRP A 178 -17.57 -22.04 -0.48
N LEU A 179 -17.32 -23.25 -1.01
CA LEU A 179 -18.05 -24.47 -0.64
C LEU A 179 -17.83 -24.88 0.83
N LEU A 180 -16.62 -24.67 1.35
CA LEU A 180 -16.32 -24.85 2.78
C LEU A 180 -17.00 -23.78 3.65
N PHE A 181 -17.14 -22.54 3.16
CA PHE A 181 -17.85 -21.47 3.91
C PHE A 181 -19.37 -21.76 4.03
N VAL A 182 -20.01 -22.26 2.98
CA VAL A 182 -21.45 -22.66 3.05
C VAL A 182 -21.64 -23.90 3.93
N ALA A 183 -20.69 -24.85 3.89
CA ALA A 183 -20.71 -26.02 4.75
C ALA A 183 -20.49 -25.66 6.24
N VAL A 184 -19.58 -24.74 6.54
CA VAL A 184 -19.31 -24.22 7.90
C VAL A 184 -20.49 -23.39 8.40
N LEU A 185 -21.17 -22.59 7.57
CA LEU A 185 -22.43 -21.93 7.94
C LEU A 185 -23.57 -22.93 8.19
N GLY A 186 -23.66 -24.01 7.41
CA GLY A 186 -24.66 -25.07 7.59
C GLY A 186 -24.46 -25.86 8.89
N LEU A 187 -23.21 -26.22 9.18
CA LEU A 187 -22.82 -26.92 10.42
C LEU A 187 -22.94 -26.02 11.65
N ALA A 188 -22.56 -24.74 11.56
CA ALA A 188 -22.73 -23.76 12.63
C ALA A 188 -24.21 -23.46 12.91
N ARG A 189 -25.09 -23.42 11.89
CA ARG A 189 -26.54 -23.32 12.10
C ARG A 189 -27.08 -24.52 12.88
N ALA A 190 -26.62 -25.74 12.59
CA ALA A 190 -27.13 -26.94 13.26
C ALA A 190 -26.67 -27.07 14.73
N THR A 191 -25.42 -26.71 15.05
CA THR A 191 -24.90 -26.75 16.42
C THR A 191 -25.38 -25.57 17.28
N LEU A 192 -25.46 -24.35 16.74
CA LEU A 192 -25.91 -23.17 17.50
C LEU A 192 -27.41 -23.23 17.83
N THR A 193 -28.23 -23.84 16.96
CA THR A 193 -29.66 -24.06 17.21
C THR A 193 -29.89 -25.13 18.30
N ARG A 194 -29.02 -26.14 18.43
CA ARG A 194 -29.09 -27.12 19.52
C ARG A 194 -28.70 -26.51 20.87
N ILE A 195 -27.61 -25.73 20.92
CA ILE A 195 -27.07 -25.15 22.16
C ILE A 195 -28.00 -24.05 22.72
N THR A 196 -28.55 -23.18 21.86
CA THR A 196 -29.48 -22.12 22.29
C THR A 196 -30.83 -22.67 22.79
N ARG A 197 -31.31 -23.79 22.21
CA ARG A 197 -32.55 -24.46 22.63
C ARG A 197 -32.44 -25.13 24.00
N THR A 198 -31.26 -25.66 24.34
CA THR A 198 -31.01 -26.31 25.64
C THR A 198 -30.79 -25.33 26.80
N VAL A 199 -30.36 -24.09 26.53
CA VAL A 199 -29.94 -23.14 27.58
C VAL A 199 -30.90 -21.95 27.75
N LEU A 200 -31.63 -21.50 26.72
CA LEU A 200 -32.46 -20.28 26.78
C LEU A 200 -33.96 -20.46 26.47
N GLY A 201 -34.41 -21.66 26.09
CA GLY A 201 -35.81 -21.90 25.73
C GLY A 201 -36.23 -21.29 24.38
N PRO A 202 -37.35 -21.76 23.78
CA PRO A 202 -37.66 -21.54 22.36
C PRO A 202 -37.99 -20.09 21.98
N SER A 203 -38.35 -19.22 22.94
CA SER A 203 -38.77 -17.84 22.68
C SER A 203 -37.61 -16.86 22.46
N MET A 204 -36.38 -17.19 22.89
CA MET A 204 -35.22 -16.30 22.80
C MET A 204 -34.17 -16.75 21.78
N ALA A 205 -34.29 -17.91 21.14
CA ALA A 205 -33.25 -18.41 20.21
C ALA A 205 -33.20 -17.67 18.86
N GLN A 206 -34.33 -17.14 18.39
CA GLN A 206 -34.47 -16.47 17.09
C GLN A 206 -33.71 -15.13 16.95
N PRO A 207 -33.78 -14.18 17.92
CA PRO A 207 -33.07 -12.91 17.80
C PRO A 207 -31.55 -13.04 17.93
N PHE A 208 -31.05 -14.02 18.71
CA PHE A 208 -29.60 -14.24 18.86
C PHE A 208 -28.97 -14.89 17.61
N LEU A 209 -29.69 -15.81 16.96
CA LEU A 209 -29.24 -16.40 15.70
C LEU A 209 -29.21 -15.34 14.58
N ALA A 210 -30.20 -14.45 14.53
CA ALA A 210 -30.23 -13.33 13.60
C ALA A 210 -29.08 -12.34 13.85
N LEU A 211 -28.81 -11.98 15.11
CA LEU A 211 -27.70 -11.10 15.48
C LEU A 211 -26.33 -11.71 15.14
N ALA A 212 -26.12 -13.00 15.42
CA ALA A 212 -24.88 -13.68 15.07
C ALA A 212 -24.67 -13.78 13.55
N LEU A 213 -25.73 -14.02 12.77
CA LEU A 213 -25.66 -13.98 11.31
C LEU A 213 -25.36 -12.56 10.79
N CYS A 214 -25.97 -11.53 11.35
CA CYS A 214 -25.69 -10.14 11.00
C CYS A 214 -24.24 -9.76 11.31
N VAL A 215 -23.69 -10.17 12.46
CA VAL A 215 -22.29 -9.92 12.82
C VAL A 215 -21.33 -10.65 11.85
N LEU A 216 -21.63 -11.89 11.45
CA LEU A 216 -20.84 -12.61 10.46
C LEU A 216 -20.94 -12.02 9.05
N LEU A 217 -22.10 -11.47 8.66
CA LEU A 217 -22.28 -10.74 7.41
C LEU A 217 -21.50 -9.41 7.41
N VAL A 218 -21.45 -8.71 8.55
CA VAL A 218 -20.69 -7.46 8.71
C VAL A 218 -19.18 -7.72 8.75
N HIS A 219 -18.70 -8.78 9.41
CA HIS A 219 -17.27 -9.16 9.41
C HIS A 219 -16.83 -9.82 8.09
N GLY A 220 -17.75 -10.47 7.37
CA GLY A 220 -17.48 -11.06 6.05
C GLY A 220 -17.42 -10.02 4.92
N ALA A 221 -18.07 -8.86 5.09
CA ALA A 221 -18.06 -7.76 4.13
C ALA A 221 -16.81 -6.86 4.24
N ALA A 222 -16.06 -6.93 5.34
CA ALA A 222 -14.81 -6.19 5.50
C ALA A 222 -13.61 -6.96 4.92
N ARG A 223 -13.62 -7.14 3.59
CA ARG A 223 -12.37 -7.22 2.84
C ARG A 223 -12.26 -5.94 2.04
N THR A 224 -11.82 -4.87 2.68
CA THR A 224 -11.43 -3.65 1.98
C THR A 224 -10.32 -4.03 1.01
N ALA A 225 -10.56 -3.83 -0.29
CA ALA A 225 -9.52 -3.95 -1.30
C ALA A 225 -8.48 -2.86 -1.02
N GLU A 226 -7.38 -3.21 -0.38
CA GLU A 226 -6.25 -2.29 -0.21
C GLU A 226 -5.53 -2.12 -1.54
N ALA A 227 -5.26 -0.88 -1.94
CA ALA A 227 -4.44 -0.56 -3.11
C ALA A 227 -2.99 -1.02 -2.89
N ALA A 228 -2.52 -1.96 -3.72
CA ALA A 228 -1.19 -2.52 -3.66
C ALA A 228 -0.20 -1.71 -4.52
N SER A 229 1.04 -1.56 -4.02
CA SER A 229 2.16 -1.02 -4.80
C SER A 229 3.14 -2.13 -5.14
N TYR A 230 3.50 -2.25 -6.42
CA TYR A 230 4.37 -3.29 -6.95
C TYR A 230 5.66 -2.68 -7.51
N ASN A 231 6.78 -3.00 -6.88
CA ASN A 231 8.10 -2.66 -7.43
C ASN A 231 8.39 -3.61 -8.60
N VAL A 232 8.39 -3.07 -9.81
CA VAL A 232 8.58 -3.82 -11.05
C VAL A 232 9.99 -4.40 -11.08
N GLY A 233 10.10 -5.72 -11.26
CA GLY A 233 11.39 -6.43 -11.24
C GLY A 233 12.00 -6.64 -9.85
N ASN A 234 11.28 -6.34 -8.76
CA ASN A 234 11.76 -6.47 -7.38
C ASN A 234 13.10 -5.74 -7.16
N SER A 235 14.16 -6.46 -6.78
CA SER A 235 15.51 -5.93 -6.54
C SER A 235 16.28 -5.62 -7.82
N ALA A 236 15.91 -6.22 -8.95
CA ALA A 236 16.52 -5.91 -10.25
C ALA A 236 16.01 -4.56 -10.80
N GLY A 237 14.78 -4.18 -10.44
CA GLY A 237 14.13 -2.98 -10.94
C GLY A 237 13.67 -3.13 -12.39
N TRP A 238 13.41 -2.00 -13.03
CA TRP A 238 13.16 -1.91 -14.47
C TRP A 238 14.51 -1.94 -15.18
N ASP A 239 15.00 -3.15 -15.45
CA ASP A 239 16.30 -3.43 -16.05
C ASP A 239 16.19 -4.62 -17.04
N ILE A 240 17.10 -4.70 -18.00
CA ILE A 240 17.14 -5.78 -19.00
C ILE A 240 17.43 -7.16 -18.38
N SER A 241 18.07 -7.20 -17.21
CA SER A 241 18.36 -8.44 -16.48
C SER A 241 17.18 -8.96 -15.65
N ALA A 242 16.11 -8.18 -15.51
CA ALA A 242 14.95 -8.56 -14.71
C ALA A 242 14.07 -9.60 -15.44
N ASP A 243 13.69 -10.66 -14.73
CA ASP A 243 12.75 -11.66 -15.23
C ASP A 243 11.31 -11.20 -14.96
N PHE A 244 10.77 -10.37 -15.86
CA PHE A 244 9.39 -9.86 -15.76
C PHE A 244 8.32 -10.96 -15.81
N PRO A 245 8.44 -12.00 -16.66
CA PRO A 245 7.52 -13.14 -16.63
C PRO A 245 7.44 -13.80 -15.24
N SER A 246 8.57 -14.16 -14.63
CA SER A 246 8.56 -14.73 -13.27
C SER A 246 8.11 -13.71 -12.23
N TRP A 247 8.39 -12.42 -12.44
CA TRP A 247 7.91 -11.35 -11.55
C TRP A 247 6.38 -11.26 -11.55
N LEU A 248 5.70 -11.54 -12.67
CA LEU A 248 4.24 -11.55 -12.77
C LEU A 248 3.59 -12.72 -12.03
N ASP A 249 4.33 -13.80 -11.76
CA ASP A 249 3.76 -15.01 -11.17
C ASP A 249 3.08 -14.75 -9.83
N GLY A 250 1.83 -15.22 -9.74
CA GLY A 250 0.99 -15.08 -8.55
C GLY A 250 0.51 -13.66 -8.26
N LYS A 251 0.76 -12.68 -9.13
CA LYS A 251 0.26 -11.31 -8.97
C LYS A 251 -1.09 -11.12 -9.65
N ALA A 252 -1.94 -10.33 -9.01
CA ALA A 252 -3.17 -9.81 -9.60
C ALA A 252 -3.18 -8.30 -9.38
N PHE A 253 -3.49 -7.56 -10.44
CA PHE A 253 -3.47 -6.10 -10.41
C PHE A 253 -4.90 -5.60 -10.48
N TYR A 254 -5.23 -4.64 -9.63
CA TYR A 254 -6.57 -4.07 -9.53
C TYR A 254 -6.56 -2.56 -9.74
N VAL A 255 -7.71 -2.01 -10.10
CA VAL A 255 -7.90 -0.56 -10.09
C VAL A 255 -7.63 -0.03 -8.67
N GLY A 256 -6.78 1.00 -8.58
CA GLY A 256 -6.26 1.56 -7.33
C GLY A 256 -4.81 1.17 -7.05
N ASP A 257 -4.32 0.05 -7.61
CA ASP A 257 -2.93 -0.37 -7.44
C ASP A 257 -1.94 0.58 -8.14
N SER A 258 -0.64 0.40 -7.90
CA SER A 258 0.41 1.16 -8.57
C SER A 258 1.61 0.30 -8.94
N LEU A 259 2.18 0.55 -10.12
CA LEU A 259 3.45 -0.02 -10.55
C LEU A 259 4.56 1.00 -10.32
N VAL A 260 5.65 0.59 -9.67
CA VAL A 260 6.82 1.43 -9.39
C VAL A 260 7.98 0.92 -10.22
N PHE A 261 8.41 1.72 -11.21
CA PHE A 261 9.52 1.44 -12.09
C PHE A 261 10.74 2.23 -11.63
N GLN A 262 11.73 1.53 -11.08
CA GLN A 262 13.02 2.12 -10.71
C GLN A 262 14.05 1.69 -11.75
N TYR A 263 14.74 2.64 -12.36
CA TYR A 263 15.68 2.37 -13.46
C TYR A 263 16.83 3.37 -13.49
N SER A 264 17.96 2.93 -14.03
CA SER A 264 19.12 3.80 -14.24
C SER A 264 18.88 4.78 -15.39
N LYS A 265 19.74 5.80 -15.52
CA LYS A 265 19.72 6.77 -16.63
C LYS A 265 19.84 6.16 -18.04
N TYR A 266 20.17 4.88 -18.14
CA TYR A 266 20.29 4.15 -19.41
C TYR A 266 18.95 3.60 -19.92
N HIS A 267 17.89 3.72 -19.13
CA HIS A 267 16.56 3.25 -19.50
C HIS A 267 15.53 4.37 -19.39
N THR A 268 14.42 4.15 -20.07
CA THR A 268 13.23 4.97 -20.00
C THR A 268 12.02 4.08 -19.74
N LEU A 269 10.90 4.69 -19.41
CA LEU A 269 9.61 4.04 -19.33
C LEU A 269 8.66 4.70 -20.31
N SER A 270 8.09 3.92 -21.22
CA SER A 270 6.99 4.37 -22.07
C SER A 270 5.79 3.45 -21.90
N GLU A 271 4.61 4.02 -21.68
CA GLU A 271 3.34 3.29 -21.75
C GLU A 271 2.79 3.41 -23.16
N VAL A 272 2.51 2.27 -23.78
CA VAL A 272 2.16 2.15 -25.20
C VAL A 272 0.89 1.30 -25.37
N ASP A 273 0.36 1.27 -26.59
CA ASP A 273 -0.68 0.30 -26.95
C ASP A 273 -0.09 -1.09 -27.21
N GLU A 274 -0.95 -2.08 -27.46
CA GLU A 274 -0.52 -3.46 -27.71
C GLU A 274 0.41 -3.56 -28.94
N ALA A 275 0.16 -2.76 -29.97
CA ALA A 275 0.98 -2.76 -31.18
C ALA A 275 2.39 -2.24 -30.88
N GLY A 276 2.50 -1.13 -30.15
CA GLY A 276 3.75 -0.55 -29.68
C GLY A 276 4.52 -1.52 -28.77
N TYR A 277 3.83 -2.26 -27.92
CA TYR A 277 4.44 -3.29 -27.07
C TYR A 277 5.04 -4.46 -27.87
N ARG A 278 4.29 -4.94 -28.87
CA ARG A 278 4.73 -6.06 -29.73
C ARG A 278 5.90 -5.66 -30.62
N ASN A 279 5.87 -4.44 -31.15
CA ASN A 279 6.85 -3.91 -32.09
C ASN A 279 7.95 -3.04 -31.46
N CYS A 280 7.97 -2.91 -30.13
CA CYS A 280 8.89 -2.03 -29.41
C CYS A 280 8.89 -0.57 -29.92
N SER A 281 7.71 -0.07 -30.29
CA SER A 281 7.50 1.30 -30.77
C SER A 281 6.90 2.18 -29.68
N THR A 282 7.49 3.36 -29.50
CA THR A 282 7.00 4.40 -28.59
C THR A 282 6.23 5.52 -29.29
N THR A 283 5.90 5.36 -30.58
CA THR A 283 5.20 6.40 -31.35
C THR A 283 3.83 6.74 -30.77
N ASN A 284 3.14 5.76 -30.20
CA ASN A 284 1.83 5.93 -29.56
C ASN A 284 1.93 6.05 -28.04
N ALA A 285 3.11 6.43 -27.51
CA ALA A 285 3.30 6.45 -26.06
C ALA A 285 2.39 7.51 -25.40
N VAL A 286 1.54 7.06 -24.47
CA VAL A 286 0.66 7.92 -23.67
C VAL A 286 1.35 8.44 -22.41
N LEU A 287 2.43 7.77 -22.01
CA LEU A 287 3.36 8.21 -20.98
C LEU A 287 4.78 7.93 -21.49
N SER A 288 5.70 8.86 -21.25
CA SER A 288 7.13 8.66 -21.46
C SER A 288 7.90 9.35 -20.35
N SER A 289 8.79 8.61 -19.69
CA SER A 289 9.62 9.10 -18.58
C SER A 289 11.05 8.61 -18.69
N SER A 290 11.96 9.44 -18.20
CA SER A 290 13.39 9.16 -18.06
C SER A 290 13.91 9.64 -16.70
N ASP A 291 13.02 9.70 -15.70
CA ASP A 291 13.29 10.24 -14.37
C ASP A 291 14.05 9.27 -13.45
N GLY A 292 14.18 8.00 -13.88
CA GLY A 292 14.83 6.93 -13.13
C GLY A 292 13.98 6.32 -12.01
N ASN A 293 12.80 6.88 -11.74
CA ASN A 293 11.85 6.36 -10.75
C ASN A 293 10.45 6.86 -11.05
N THR A 294 9.70 6.08 -11.84
CA THR A 294 8.34 6.44 -12.27
C THR A 294 7.32 5.56 -11.57
N THR A 295 6.30 6.16 -10.95
CA THR A 295 5.14 5.45 -10.41
C THR A 295 3.94 5.61 -11.35
N VAL A 296 3.36 4.49 -11.79
CA VAL A 296 2.19 4.46 -12.66
C VAL A 296 0.98 3.96 -11.88
N PRO A 297 -0.02 4.81 -11.61
CA PRO A 297 -1.26 4.37 -10.98
C PRO A 297 -2.12 3.56 -11.97
N LEU A 298 -2.76 2.51 -11.46
CA LEU A 298 -3.69 1.67 -12.20
C LEU A 298 -5.10 2.20 -11.98
N THR A 299 -5.50 3.21 -12.75
CA THR A 299 -6.74 3.97 -12.53
C THR A 299 -7.97 3.43 -13.27
N ALA A 300 -7.76 2.48 -14.19
CA ALA A 300 -8.81 1.86 -14.98
C ALA A 300 -8.47 0.39 -15.26
N PRO A 301 -9.48 -0.47 -15.44
CA PRO A 301 -9.28 -1.86 -15.79
C PRO A 301 -8.84 -2.00 -17.24
N GLY A 302 -8.27 -3.15 -17.57
CA GLY A 302 -7.81 -3.49 -18.92
C GLY A 302 -6.31 -3.74 -18.99
N ASP A 303 -5.85 -4.00 -20.21
CA ASP A 303 -4.45 -4.26 -20.48
C ASP A 303 -3.63 -2.97 -20.46
N ARG A 304 -2.48 -3.02 -19.78
CA ARG A 304 -1.50 -1.94 -19.73
C ARG A 304 -0.17 -2.46 -20.24
N TYR A 305 0.45 -1.73 -21.16
CA TYR A 305 1.69 -2.15 -21.79
C TYR A 305 2.79 -1.12 -21.60
N PHE A 306 3.94 -1.59 -21.14
CA PHE A 306 5.10 -0.77 -20.82
C PHE A 306 6.33 -1.29 -21.56
N VAL A 307 7.13 -0.39 -22.12
CA VAL A 307 8.36 -0.69 -22.82
C VAL A 307 9.47 0.27 -22.42
N CYS A 308 10.71 -0.19 -22.48
CA CYS A 308 11.84 0.74 -22.51
C CYS A 308 11.86 1.42 -23.88
N GLY A 309 12.01 2.74 -23.91
CA GLY A 309 12.04 3.51 -25.16
C GLY A 309 13.31 3.28 -26.00
N ASN A 310 14.33 2.65 -25.43
CA ASN A 310 15.40 2.05 -26.22
C ASN A 310 14.89 0.74 -26.85
N GLU A 311 14.76 0.74 -28.17
CA GLU A 311 14.24 -0.37 -28.96
C GLU A 311 14.99 -1.69 -28.71
N LEU A 312 16.33 -1.66 -28.63
CA LEU A 312 17.13 -2.85 -28.36
C LEU A 312 16.90 -3.41 -26.94
N HIS A 313 16.63 -2.54 -25.96
CA HIS A 313 16.28 -3.00 -24.61
C HIS A 313 14.91 -3.66 -24.59
N CYS A 314 13.92 -3.06 -25.27
CA CYS A 314 12.59 -3.65 -25.40
C CYS A 314 12.63 -5.01 -26.12
N LEU A 315 13.36 -5.10 -27.24
CA LEU A 315 13.58 -6.37 -27.97
C LEU A 315 14.33 -7.40 -27.11
N GLY A 316 15.21 -6.94 -26.23
CA GLY A 316 15.89 -7.75 -25.22
C GLY A 316 15.02 -8.21 -24.05
N GLY A 317 13.72 -7.88 -24.04
CA GLY A 317 12.77 -8.33 -23.02
C GLY A 317 12.40 -7.26 -21.99
N MET A 318 12.93 -6.04 -22.10
CA MET A 318 12.60 -4.93 -21.20
C MET A 318 11.24 -4.29 -21.54
N ARG A 319 10.20 -5.09 -21.33
CA ARG A 319 8.80 -4.77 -21.58
C ARG A 319 7.91 -5.52 -20.60
N LEU A 320 6.83 -4.89 -20.15
CA LEU A 320 5.88 -5.46 -19.20
C LEU A 320 4.45 -5.29 -19.71
N HIS A 321 3.67 -6.36 -19.62
CA HIS A 321 2.22 -6.34 -19.81
C HIS A 321 1.57 -6.74 -18.49
N VAL A 322 0.59 -5.97 -18.05
CA VAL A 322 -0.27 -6.34 -16.92
C VAL A 322 -1.74 -6.23 -17.32
N LEU A 323 -2.56 -7.16 -16.84
CA LEU A 323 -4.01 -7.08 -16.91
C LEU A 323 -4.55 -6.52 -15.59
N VAL A 324 -5.19 -5.36 -15.65
CA VAL A 324 -5.80 -4.69 -14.50
C VAL A 324 -7.27 -5.08 -14.41
N SER A 325 -7.70 -5.59 -13.27
CA SER A 325 -9.09 -5.97 -13.01
C SER A 325 -9.82 -4.92 -12.16
N GLU A 326 -11.12 -4.81 -12.31
CA GLU A 326 -11.95 -4.09 -11.33
C GLU A 326 -11.91 -4.81 -9.98
N PRO A 327 -11.82 -4.09 -8.84
CA PRO A 327 -12.06 -4.67 -7.54
C PRO A 327 -13.47 -5.27 -7.51
N ALA A 328 -13.62 -6.43 -6.87
CA ALA A 328 -14.94 -7.04 -6.73
C ALA A 328 -15.87 -6.06 -5.99
N SER A 329 -16.84 -5.50 -6.71
CA SER A 329 -17.87 -4.65 -6.11
C SER A 329 -18.65 -5.48 -5.07
N PRO A 330 -19.00 -4.92 -3.90
CA PRO A 330 -19.95 -5.59 -3.01
C PRO A 330 -21.23 -5.80 -3.80
N ALA A 331 -21.68 -7.05 -3.94
CA ALA A 331 -22.84 -7.41 -4.74
C ALA A 331 -24.01 -6.43 -4.46
N GLY A 332 -24.42 -5.71 -5.49
CA GLY A 332 -25.50 -4.73 -5.41
C GLY A 332 -26.73 -5.35 -4.77
N ALA A 333 -27.30 -4.63 -3.80
CA ALA A 333 -28.58 -4.97 -3.21
C ALA A 333 -29.60 -5.24 -4.33
N PRO A 334 -30.44 -6.30 -4.22
CA PRO A 334 -31.44 -6.57 -5.23
C PRO A 334 -32.36 -5.36 -5.38
N ALA A 335 -32.51 -4.88 -6.62
CA ALA A 335 -33.40 -3.79 -6.94
C ALA A 335 -34.79 -4.07 -6.35
N GLY A 336 -35.22 -3.20 -5.43
CA GLY A 336 -36.52 -3.29 -4.81
C GLY A 336 -37.61 -3.26 -5.89
N ALA A 337 -38.43 -4.30 -5.92
CA ALA A 337 -39.59 -4.37 -6.78
C ALA A 337 -40.54 -3.19 -6.50
N THR A 338 -40.98 -2.57 -7.58
CA THR A 338 -41.92 -1.44 -7.64
C THR A 338 -43.26 -1.80 -7.01
N PRO A 339 -43.92 -0.91 -6.23
CA PRO A 339 -45.34 -1.06 -5.96
C PRO A 339 -46.13 -0.64 -7.20
N ALA A 340 -46.90 -1.56 -7.77
CA ALA A 340 -47.90 -1.24 -8.77
C ALA A 340 -49.01 -0.39 -8.12
N SER A 341 -49.32 0.76 -8.73
CA SER A 341 -50.58 1.45 -8.49
C SER A 341 -51.69 0.72 -9.24
N GLY A 342 -52.71 0.28 -8.52
CA GLY A 342 -53.94 -0.34 -9.03
C GLY A 342 -54.90 -0.59 -7.89
#